data_AF-A0A7S0Q5I1-F1
#
_entry.id   AF-A0A7S0Q5I1-F1
#
_cell.length_a   1.000
_cell.length_b   1.000
_cell.length_c   1.000
_cell.angle_alpha   90.00
_cell.angle_beta   90.00
_cell.angle_gamma   90.00
#
_symmetry.space_group_name_H-M   'P 1'
#
loop_
_entity.id
_entity.type
_entity.pdbx_description
1 polymer ?
#
loop_
_entity_poly.entity_id
_entity_poly.type
_entity_poly.pdbx_seq_one_letter_code
_entity_poly.pdbx_strand_id
1 'polypeptide(L)'
;RDEIAEAAPRLAEHIKSSAKFVKVATMACTLLEEGRVNMYNSEAFFAVLEAGVADTKRIRNKEMRSAYRRLYSAALQRKDAFHTKRQAQLRLWHMHVINQIDLFSKHADQFARIAKEIRHGLLLLPCVTPSLEPPTRSGVPREHLPPQARRVWADALFDCLEVGMLHHKQPWATSELFMLVKTAYDRRQNFTDSQTGSVREWERMRMESSRAQRKESERTDTSKRE
;
A
#
# COMPACT_ATOMS: atom_id res chain seq x y z
N ARG A 1 14.34 16.42 31.25
CA ARG A 1 14.16 14.99 30.88
C ARG A 1 12.94 14.93 29.99
N ASP A 2 13.06 14.35 28.80
CA ASP A 2 11.94 14.27 27.85
C ASP A 2 11.15 12.99 28.13
N GLU A 3 9.91 13.13 28.59
CA GLU A 3 9.05 12.01 28.98
C GLU A 3 8.75 11.06 27.81
N ILE A 4 8.68 11.55 26.58
CA ILE A 4 8.41 10.73 25.39
C ILE A 4 9.65 9.89 25.08
N ALA A 5 10.83 10.49 25.12
CA ALA A 5 12.09 9.78 24.92
C ALA A 5 12.27 8.66 25.97
N GLU A 6 11.91 8.92 27.22
CA GLU A 6 11.99 7.93 28.31
C GLU A 6 10.93 6.81 28.18
N ALA A 7 9.71 7.14 27.75
CA ALA A 7 8.62 6.17 27.61
C ALA A 7 8.71 5.32 26.33
N ALA A 8 9.37 5.83 25.28
CA ALA A 8 9.40 5.22 23.95
C ALA A 8 9.82 3.75 23.92
N PRO A 9 10.87 3.28 24.63
CA PRO A 9 11.26 1.87 24.62
C PRO A 9 10.13 0.95 25.12
N ARG A 10 9.42 1.37 26.17
CA ARG A 10 8.29 0.61 26.72
C ARG A 10 7.10 0.61 25.79
N LEU A 11 6.80 1.74 25.14
CA LEU A 11 5.74 1.84 24.14
C LEU A 11 6.04 0.97 22.92
N ALA A 12 7.29 0.98 22.44
CA ALA A 12 7.75 0.18 21.32
C ALA A 12 7.65 -1.32 21.62
N GLU A 13 7.86 -1.75 22.86
CA GLU A 13 7.64 -3.16 23.21
C GLU A 13 6.14 -3.50 23.31
N HIS A 14 5.34 -2.62 23.92
CA HIS A 14 3.92 -2.87 24.08
C HIS A 14 3.12 -2.85 22.78
N ILE A 15 3.50 -2.03 21.79
CA ILE A 15 2.78 -1.94 20.51
C ILE A 15 2.92 -3.24 19.67
N LYS A 16 3.96 -4.04 19.91
CA LYS A 16 4.13 -5.36 19.27
C LYS A 16 3.09 -6.39 19.75
N SER A 17 2.51 -6.20 20.93
CA SER A 17 1.49 -7.10 21.48
C SER A 17 0.13 -6.86 20.87
N SER A 18 -0.47 -7.90 20.27
CA SER A 18 -1.84 -7.87 19.75
C SER A 18 -2.87 -7.39 20.78
N ALA A 19 -2.77 -7.87 22.03
CA ALA A 19 -3.71 -7.50 23.10
C ALA A 19 -3.57 -6.04 23.54
N LYS A 20 -2.36 -5.46 23.46
CA LYS A 20 -2.10 -4.07 23.90
C LYS A 20 -2.15 -3.05 22.77
N PHE A 21 -2.10 -3.50 21.51
CA PHE A 21 -1.91 -2.65 20.34
C PHE A 21 -2.89 -1.49 20.27
N VAL A 22 -4.20 -1.75 20.34
CA VAL A 22 -5.22 -0.71 20.16
C VAL A 22 -5.06 0.40 21.20
N LYS A 23 -4.77 0.04 22.46
CA LYS A 23 -4.55 0.98 23.54
C LYS A 23 -3.28 1.81 23.29
N VAL A 24 -2.16 1.15 22.99
CA VAL A 24 -0.87 1.82 22.78
C VAL A 24 -0.89 2.70 21.54
N ALA A 25 -1.48 2.23 20.43
CA ALA A 25 -1.62 2.98 19.20
C ALA A 25 -2.50 4.23 19.39
N THR A 26 -3.59 4.12 20.16
CA THR A 26 -4.42 5.28 20.53
C THR A 26 -3.62 6.30 21.32
N MET A 27 -2.87 5.87 22.34
CA MET A 27 -2.01 6.78 23.12
C MET A 27 -0.95 7.46 22.25
N ALA A 28 -0.24 6.69 21.42
CA ALA A 28 0.77 7.22 20.50
C ALA A 28 0.15 8.21 19.50
N CYS A 29 -1.07 7.96 19.04
CA CYS A 29 -1.81 8.86 18.16
C CYS A 29 -2.11 10.19 18.85
N THR A 30 -2.57 10.17 20.09
CA THR A 30 -2.80 11.37 20.90
C THR A 30 -1.53 12.22 21.05
N LEU A 31 -0.38 11.59 21.31
CA LEU A 31 0.90 12.31 21.39
C LEU A 31 1.27 13.05 20.09
N LEU A 32 0.90 12.50 18.93
CA LEU A 32 1.10 13.16 17.62
C LEU A 32 0.09 14.29 17.42
N GLU A 33 -1.19 14.03 17.68
CA GLU A 33 -2.30 14.98 17.49
C GLU A 33 -2.16 16.22 18.40
N GLU A 34 -1.71 16.03 19.64
CA GLU A 34 -1.41 17.11 20.59
C GLU A 34 -0.08 17.83 20.30
N GLY A 35 0.66 17.39 19.28
CA GLY A 35 1.93 17.99 18.88
C GLY A 35 3.06 17.80 19.89
N ARG A 36 2.93 16.82 20.81
CA ARG A 36 3.96 16.52 21.81
C ARG A 36 5.21 15.87 21.19
N VAL A 37 5.06 15.23 20.02
CA VAL A 37 6.19 14.75 19.22
C VAL A 37 6.81 15.92 18.45
N ASN A 38 8.09 16.18 18.71
CA ASN A 38 8.87 17.28 18.16
C ASN A 38 10.29 16.81 17.77
N MET A 39 11.11 17.69 17.18
CA MET A 39 12.44 17.33 16.68
C MET A 39 13.40 16.73 17.71
N TYR A 40 13.20 16.94 19.01
CA TYR A 40 14.08 16.45 20.06
C TYR A 40 13.74 15.03 20.51
N ASN A 41 12.48 14.60 20.35
CA ASN A 41 12.00 13.28 20.78
C ASN A 41 11.44 12.42 19.65
N SER A 42 11.38 12.95 18.43
CA SER A 42 10.78 12.28 17.28
C SER A 42 11.50 11.00 16.90
N GLU A 43 12.82 10.91 17.08
CA GLU A 43 13.57 9.68 16.78
C GLU A 43 13.20 8.54 17.74
N ALA A 44 13.10 8.82 19.04
CA ALA A 44 12.64 7.86 20.03
C ALA A 44 11.19 7.43 19.76
N PHE A 45 10.31 8.40 19.46
CA PHE A 45 8.94 8.11 19.07
C PHE A 45 8.84 7.30 17.77
N PHE A 46 9.73 7.55 16.81
CA PHE A 46 9.76 6.83 15.54
C PHE A 46 10.00 5.33 15.74
N ALA A 47 10.81 4.94 16.73
CA ALA A 47 11.00 3.54 17.09
C ALA A 47 9.69 2.85 17.55
N VAL A 48 8.75 3.60 18.15
CA VAL A 48 7.41 3.09 18.49
C VAL A 48 6.61 2.80 17.22
N LEU A 49 6.67 3.71 16.23
CA LEU A 49 6.03 3.48 14.94
C LEU A 49 6.66 2.28 14.24
N GLU A 50 8.00 2.20 14.15
CA GLU A 50 8.70 1.06 13.54
C GLU A 50 8.28 -0.28 14.17
N ALA A 51 8.23 -0.34 15.50
CA ALA A 51 7.77 -1.54 16.20
C ALA A 51 6.30 -1.90 15.90
N GLY A 52 5.44 -0.90 15.67
CA GLY A 52 4.03 -1.11 15.36
C GLY A 52 3.76 -1.76 14.00
N VAL A 53 4.63 -1.53 13.02
CA VAL A 53 4.55 -2.12 11.66
C VAL A 53 5.57 -3.22 11.39
N ALA A 54 6.33 -3.64 12.39
CA ALA A 54 7.31 -4.71 12.24
C ALA A 54 6.67 -6.04 11.77
N ASP A 55 5.46 -6.34 12.23
CA ASP A 55 4.62 -7.42 11.68
C ASP A 55 3.48 -6.83 10.85
N THR A 56 3.69 -6.83 9.53
CA THR A 56 2.79 -6.25 8.55
C THR A 56 1.49 -7.03 8.40
N LYS A 57 1.46 -8.32 8.77
CA LYS A 57 0.26 -9.16 8.63
C LYS A 57 -0.84 -8.74 9.61
N ARG A 58 -0.47 -8.14 10.74
CA ARG A 58 -1.41 -7.63 11.76
C ARG A 58 -2.35 -6.54 11.24
N ILE A 59 -1.93 -5.81 10.20
CA ILE A 59 -2.74 -4.78 9.54
C ILE A 59 -4.03 -5.38 8.97
N ARG A 60 -4.03 -6.67 8.60
CA ARG A 60 -5.21 -7.37 8.06
C ARG A 60 -6.26 -7.69 9.14
N ASN A 61 -5.89 -7.62 10.43
CA ASN A 61 -6.85 -7.83 11.52
C ASN A 61 -7.86 -6.68 11.59
N LYS A 62 -9.15 -7.01 11.36
CA LYS A 62 -10.28 -6.06 11.36
C LYS A 62 -10.34 -5.17 12.61
N GLU A 63 -10.07 -5.72 13.78
CA GLU A 63 -10.17 -4.99 15.05
C GLU A 63 -9.07 -3.94 15.21
N MET A 64 -7.92 -4.16 14.58
CA MET A 64 -6.76 -3.28 14.69
C MET A 64 -6.72 -2.20 13.60
N ARG A 65 -7.43 -2.41 12.47
CA ARG A 65 -7.38 -1.53 11.30
C ARG A 65 -7.67 -0.07 11.61
N SER A 66 -8.67 0.22 12.45
CA SER A 66 -9.00 1.59 12.83
C SER A 66 -7.84 2.28 13.57
N ALA A 67 -7.24 1.59 14.54
CA ALA A 67 -6.11 2.08 15.32
C ALA A 67 -4.84 2.24 14.47
N TYR A 68 -4.52 1.28 13.60
CA TYR A 68 -3.45 1.41 12.61
C TYR A 68 -3.67 2.65 11.74
N ARG A 69 -4.83 2.73 11.07
CA ARG A 69 -5.13 3.82 10.16
C ARG A 69 -4.97 5.19 10.82
N ARG A 70 -5.53 5.37 12.02
CA ARG A 70 -5.47 6.64 12.74
C ARG A 70 -4.03 7.01 13.13
N LEU A 71 -3.29 6.09 13.74
CA LEU A 71 -1.90 6.33 14.16
C LEU A 71 -0.99 6.74 13.00
N TYR A 72 -1.00 5.99 11.90
CA TYR A 72 -0.13 6.28 10.76
C TYR A 72 -0.60 7.49 9.94
N SER A 73 -1.89 7.82 9.97
CA SER A 73 -2.40 9.07 9.39
C SER A 73 -1.93 10.28 10.20
N ALA A 74 -2.00 10.22 11.53
CA ALA A 74 -1.48 11.27 12.41
C ALA A 74 0.04 11.44 12.24
N ALA A 75 0.79 10.34 12.13
CA ALA A 75 2.23 10.39 11.87
C ALA A 75 2.56 11.07 10.54
N LEU A 76 1.78 10.78 9.49
CA LEU A 76 1.95 11.41 8.17
C LEU A 76 1.57 12.90 8.17
N GLN A 77 0.52 13.29 8.90
CA GLN A 77 0.13 14.70 9.09
C GLN A 77 1.20 15.49 9.85
N ARG A 78 1.92 14.82 10.74
CA ARG A 78 3.03 15.39 11.53
C ARG A 78 4.41 15.06 10.95
N LYS A 79 4.51 14.74 9.65
CA LYS A 79 5.77 14.33 9.00
C LYS A 79 6.92 15.34 9.23
N ASP A 80 6.60 16.62 9.36
CA ASP A 80 7.59 17.69 9.52
C ASP A 80 8.25 17.70 10.90
N ALA A 81 7.69 16.97 11.88
CA ALA A 81 8.35 16.70 13.16
C ALA A 81 9.52 15.70 13.04
N PHE A 82 9.61 14.99 11.91
CA PHE A 82 10.63 13.97 11.65
C PHE A 82 11.63 14.43 10.58
N HIS A 83 12.87 13.97 10.68
CA HIS A 83 13.90 14.23 9.67
C HIS A 83 13.58 13.56 8.32
N THR A 84 14.16 14.08 7.23
CA THR A 84 13.87 13.69 5.84
C THR A 84 13.92 12.18 5.58
N LYS A 85 14.88 11.46 6.19
CA LYS A 85 14.98 9.99 6.07
C LYS A 85 13.73 9.30 6.62
N ARG A 86 13.24 9.75 7.78
CA ARG A 86 12.02 9.21 8.43
C ARG A 86 10.76 9.61 7.66
N GLN A 87 10.73 10.79 7.03
CA GLN A 87 9.63 11.18 6.13
C GLN A 87 9.50 10.25 4.92
N ALA A 88 10.62 9.81 4.34
CA ALA A 88 10.60 8.81 3.27
C ALA A 88 10.01 7.47 3.74
N GLN A 89 10.33 7.06 4.97
CA GLN A 89 9.76 5.87 5.60
C GLN A 89 8.25 6.01 5.88
N LEU A 90 7.78 7.19 6.32
CA LEU A 90 6.34 7.48 6.48
C LEU A 90 5.58 7.35 5.15
N ARG A 91 6.18 7.76 4.01
CA ARG A 91 5.57 7.57 2.68
C ARG A 91 5.44 6.08 2.33
N LEU A 92 6.44 5.27 2.65
CA LEU A 92 6.35 3.82 2.47
C LEU A 92 5.24 3.23 3.36
N TRP A 93 5.13 3.65 4.62
CA TRP A 93 4.07 3.19 5.52
C TRP A 93 2.68 3.69 5.13
N HIS A 94 2.56 4.85 4.49
CA HIS A 94 1.29 5.26 3.89
C HIS A 94 0.85 4.24 2.83
N MET A 95 1.75 3.88 1.91
CA MET A 95 1.47 2.84 0.91
C MET A 95 1.16 1.50 1.58
N HIS A 96 1.95 1.10 2.58
CA HIS A 96 1.82 -0.21 3.20
C HIS A 96 0.57 -0.33 4.10
N VAL A 97 0.35 0.64 4.98
CA VAL A 97 -0.66 0.57 6.05
C VAL A 97 -1.97 1.19 5.57
N ILE A 98 -1.94 2.46 5.15
CA ILE A 98 -3.14 3.24 4.89
C ILE A 98 -3.84 2.72 3.64
N ASN A 99 -3.11 2.50 2.55
CA ASN A 99 -3.69 2.01 1.30
C ASN A 99 -4.17 0.57 1.42
N GLN A 100 -3.42 -0.30 2.11
CA GLN A 100 -3.87 -1.67 2.38
C GLN A 100 -5.16 -1.69 3.21
N ILE A 101 -5.27 -0.85 4.25
CA ILE A 101 -6.49 -0.75 5.06
C ILE A 101 -7.66 -0.23 4.22
N ASP A 102 -7.42 0.79 3.39
CA ASP A 102 -8.47 1.38 2.55
C ASP A 102 -8.94 0.45 1.43
N LEU A 103 -8.10 -0.47 0.96
CA LEU A 103 -8.53 -1.51 0.03
C LEU A 103 -9.57 -2.47 0.65
N PHE A 104 -9.65 -2.59 1.97
CA PHE A 104 -10.75 -3.35 2.61
C PHE A 104 -12.08 -2.58 2.62
N SER A 105 -12.11 -1.33 2.14
CA SER A 105 -13.36 -0.61 1.90
C SER A 105 -14.23 -1.35 0.89
N LYS A 106 -15.55 -1.26 1.08
CA LYS A 106 -16.55 -1.76 0.12
C LYS A 106 -17.05 -0.64 -0.81
N HIS A 107 -16.51 0.57 -0.70
CA HIS A 107 -16.90 1.73 -1.50
C HIS A 107 -16.06 1.79 -2.78
N ALA A 108 -16.71 1.72 -3.93
CA ALA A 108 -16.06 1.59 -5.23
C ALA A 108 -15.19 2.81 -5.59
N ASP A 109 -15.64 4.01 -5.24
CA ASP A 109 -14.92 5.27 -5.41
C ASP A 109 -13.64 5.31 -4.57
N GLN A 110 -13.72 4.87 -3.31
CA GLN A 110 -12.56 4.77 -2.43
C GLN A 110 -11.56 3.73 -2.97
N PHE A 111 -12.03 2.55 -3.38
CA PHE A 111 -11.17 1.54 -3.98
C PHE A 111 -10.47 2.06 -5.24
N ALA A 112 -11.19 2.71 -6.15
CA ALA A 112 -10.62 3.24 -7.38
C ALA A 112 -9.56 4.30 -7.12
N ARG A 113 -9.77 5.20 -6.14
CA ARG A 113 -8.76 6.18 -5.73
C ARG A 113 -7.48 5.50 -5.25
N ILE A 114 -7.61 4.52 -4.35
CA ILE A 114 -6.47 3.83 -3.76
C ILE A 114 -5.74 2.95 -4.80
N ALA A 115 -6.48 2.30 -5.69
CA ALA A 115 -5.91 1.54 -6.80
C ALA A 115 -5.03 2.43 -7.70
N LYS A 116 -5.45 3.68 -7.96
CA LYS A 116 -4.63 4.64 -8.71
C LYS A 116 -3.35 5.03 -7.97
N GLU A 117 -3.41 5.20 -6.65
CA GLU A 117 -2.23 5.48 -5.82
C GLU A 117 -1.24 4.29 -5.81
N ILE A 118 -1.73 3.07 -5.64
CA ILE A 118 -0.91 1.85 -5.73
C ILE A 118 -0.30 1.71 -7.12
N ARG A 119 -1.10 1.96 -8.17
CA ARG A 119 -0.61 1.94 -9.55
C ARG A 119 0.49 2.97 -9.76
N HIS A 120 0.36 4.17 -9.20
CA HIS A 120 1.42 5.17 -9.24
C HIS A 120 2.70 4.67 -8.55
N GLY A 121 2.58 4.04 -7.39
CA GLY A 121 3.71 3.41 -6.70
C GLY A 121 4.38 2.31 -7.52
N LEU A 122 3.59 1.43 -8.16
CA LEU A 122 4.10 0.43 -9.09
C LEU A 122 4.87 1.10 -10.22
N LEU A 123 4.34 2.18 -10.81
CA LEU A 123 5.00 2.87 -11.91
C LEU A 123 6.41 3.37 -11.55
N LEU A 124 6.70 3.66 -10.28
CA LEU A 124 8.05 4.04 -9.82
C LEU A 124 9.06 2.88 -9.77
N LEU A 125 8.62 1.64 -9.98
CA LEU A 125 9.48 0.48 -10.17
C LEU A 125 9.81 0.28 -11.67
N PRO A 126 11.05 -0.13 -12.01
CA PRO A 126 11.43 -0.42 -13.40
C PRO A 126 10.53 -1.47 -14.07
N CYS A 127 10.23 -1.28 -15.36
CA CYS A 127 9.53 -2.26 -16.20
C CYS A 127 10.49 -3.33 -16.76
N VAL A 128 10.02 -4.58 -16.93
CA VAL A 128 10.78 -5.68 -17.56
C VAL A 128 11.16 -5.30 -18.98
N THR A 129 10.25 -4.59 -19.67
CA THR A 129 10.45 -4.14 -21.04
C THR A 129 10.41 -2.61 -21.05
N PRO A 130 11.58 -1.94 -20.92
CA PRO A 130 11.64 -0.47 -20.83
C PRO A 130 10.97 0.26 -22.00
N SER A 131 10.95 -0.33 -23.20
CA SER A 131 10.28 0.24 -24.38
C SER A 131 8.75 0.26 -24.27
N LEU A 132 8.17 -0.50 -23.34
CA LEU A 132 6.74 -0.53 -23.05
C LEU A 132 6.37 0.32 -21.82
N GLU A 133 7.31 1.10 -21.30
CA GLU A 133 7.04 2.02 -20.19
C GLU A 133 6.02 3.09 -20.65
N PRO A 134 4.90 3.28 -19.93
CA PRO A 134 3.92 4.28 -20.32
C PRO A 134 4.54 5.69 -20.33
N PRO A 135 4.31 6.50 -21.38
CA PRO A 135 4.86 7.84 -21.45
C PRO A 135 4.37 8.66 -20.25
N THR A 136 5.25 9.50 -19.71
CA THR A 136 4.83 10.50 -18.73
C THR A 136 4.09 11.63 -19.46
N ARG A 137 3.27 12.38 -18.73
CA ARG A 137 2.53 13.53 -19.30
C ARG A 137 3.46 14.59 -19.92
N SER A 138 4.70 14.68 -19.44
CA SER A 138 5.70 15.63 -19.91
C SER A 138 6.63 15.05 -21.00
N GLY A 139 6.47 13.78 -21.38
CA GLY A 139 7.40 13.09 -22.27
C GLY A 139 8.78 12.81 -21.66
N VAL A 140 9.03 13.23 -20.43
CA VAL A 140 10.28 13.01 -19.70
C VAL A 140 10.33 11.56 -19.18
N PRO A 141 11.47 10.86 -19.28
CA PRO A 141 11.62 9.53 -18.69
C PRO A 141 11.23 9.53 -17.21
N ARG A 142 10.50 8.49 -16.78
CA ARG A 142 10.09 8.37 -15.39
C ARG A 142 11.31 8.14 -14.50
N GLU A 143 11.43 8.95 -13.45
CA GLU A 143 12.39 8.69 -12.39
C GLU A 143 11.91 7.51 -11.54
N HIS A 144 12.70 6.43 -11.52
CA HIS A 144 12.42 5.25 -10.72
C HIS A 144 12.97 5.40 -9.31
N LEU A 145 12.42 4.63 -8.37
CA LEU A 145 12.98 4.50 -7.03
C LEU A 145 14.45 4.08 -7.09
N PRO A 146 15.30 4.58 -6.17
CA PRO A 146 16.70 4.16 -6.09
C PRO A 146 16.79 2.66 -5.76
N PRO A 147 17.80 1.94 -6.26
CA PRO A 147 17.92 0.48 -6.10
C PRO A 147 17.70 -0.01 -4.67
N GLN A 148 18.27 0.68 -3.67
CA GLN A 148 18.13 0.31 -2.26
C GLN A 148 16.70 0.40 -1.70
N ALA A 149 15.81 1.20 -2.31
CA ALA A 149 14.43 1.36 -1.86
C ALA A 149 13.45 0.41 -2.59
N ARG A 150 13.80 -0.05 -3.80
CA ARG A 150 12.89 -0.80 -4.68
C ARG A 150 12.29 -2.01 -4.00
N ARG A 151 13.10 -2.79 -3.29
CA ARG A 151 12.63 -4.06 -2.72
C ARG A 151 11.55 -3.85 -1.64
N VAL A 152 11.80 -2.94 -0.71
CA VAL A 152 10.86 -2.67 0.38
C VAL A 152 9.55 -2.06 -0.15
N TRP A 153 9.63 -1.24 -1.20
CA TRP A 153 8.46 -0.73 -1.91
C TRP A 153 7.71 -1.81 -2.67
N ALA A 154 8.42 -2.71 -3.37
CA ALA A 154 7.81 -3.82 -4.08
C ALA A 154 7.05 -4.75 -3.14
N ASP A 155 7.60 -5.06 -1.97
CA ASP A 155 6.92 -5.86 -0.94
C ASP A 155 5.63 -5.16 -0.44
N ALA A 156 5.70 -3.86 -0.12
CA ALA A 156 4.53 -3.08 0.32
C ALA A 156 3.43 -2.99 -0.75
N LEU A 157 3.82 -2.80 -2.02
CA LEU A 157 2.89 -2.76 -3.16
C LEU A 157 2.27 -4.13 -3.42
N PHE A 158 3.05 -5.20 -3.28
CA PHE A 158 2.56 -6.56 -3.40
C PHE A 158 1.53 -6.88 -2.31
N ASP A 159 1.79 -6.51 -1.06
CA ASP A 159 0.82 -6.71 0.03
C ASP A 159 -0.50 -5.96 -0.23
N CYS A 160 -0.44 -4.79 -0.88
CA CYS A 160 -1.64 -4.09 -1.34
C CYS A 160 -2.34 -4.85 -2.49
N LEU A 161 -1.60 -5.39 -3.45
CA LEU A 161 -2.17 -6.19 -4.53
C LEU A 161 -2.89 -7.43 -3.99
N GLU A 162 -2.33 -8.14 -3.00
CA GLU A 162 -3.00 -9.27 -2.37
C GLU A 162 -4.36 -8.90 -1.77
N VAL A 163 -4.43 -7.77 -1.07
CA VAL A 163 -5.71 -7.28 -0.51
C VAL A 163 -6.66 -6.84 -1.63
N GLY A 164 -6.15 -6.17 -2.67
CA GLY A 164 -6.94 -5.79 -3.84
C GLY A 164 -7.56 -7.00 -4.54
N MET A 165 -6.82 -8.10 -4.65
CA MET A 165 -7.27 -9.36 -5.24
C MET A 165 -8.40 -10.04 -4.45
N LEU A 166 -8.67 -9.66 -3.19
CA LEU A 166 -9.87 -10.13 -2.48
C LEU A 166 -11.17 -9.67 -3.16
N HIS A 167 -11.10 -8.61 -3.97
CA HIS A 167 -12.24 -8.05 -4.70
C HIS A 167 -12.33 -8.51 -6.16
N HIS A 168 -11.55 -9.50 -6.60
CA HIS A 168 -11.53 -9.93 -8.02
C HIS A 168 -12.88 -10.42 -8.56
N LYS A 169 -13.79 -10.85 -7.69
CA LYS A 169 -15.16 -11.25 -8.07
C LYS A 169 -16.16 -10.09 -8.13
N GLN A 170 -15.73 -8.88 -7.76
CA GLN A 170 -16.60 -7.72 -7.68
C GLN A 170 -16.58 -6.93 -9.01
N PRO A 171 -17.73 -6.76 -9.68
CA PRO A 171 -17.78 -6.05 -10.96
C PRO A 171 -17.26 -4.61 -10.86
N TRP A 172 -17.58 -3.92 -9.77
CA TRP A 172 -17.17 -2.53 -9.52
C TRP A 172 -15.65 -2.37 -9.35
N ALA A 173 -14.92 -3.43 -8.99
CA ALA A 173 -13.46 -3.39 -8.80
C ALA A 173 -12.68 -3.79 -10.06
N THR A 174 -13.35 -4.42 -11.03
CA THR A 174 -12.70 -5.20 -12.11
C THR A 174 -11.73 -4.35 -12.95
N SER A 175 -12.17 -3.18 -13.42
CA SER A 175 -11.35 -2.31 -14.28
C SER A 175 -10.05 -1.87 -13.59
N GLU A 176 -10.16 -1.35 -12.38
CA GLU A 176 -9.02 -0.86 -11.60
C GLU A 176 -8.09 -2.01 -11.20
N LEU A 177 -8.63 -3.16 -10.81
CA LEU A 177 -7.84 -4.35 -10.49
C LEU A 177 -7.08 -4.87 -11.72
N PHE A 178 -7.71 -4.89 -12.89
CA PHE A 178 -7.06 -5.32 -14.13
C PHE A 178 -5.90 -4.41 -14.52
N MET A 179 -6.06 -3.10 -14.34
CA MET A 179 -4.96 -2.16 -14.55
C MET A 179 -3.82 -2.37 -13.55
N LEU A 180 -4.14 -2.63 -12.28
CA LEU A 180 -3.15 -2.94 -11.25
C LEU A 180 -2.36 -4.21 -11.58
N VAL A 181 -3.06 -5.31 -11.87
CA VAL A 181 -2.45 -6.60 -12.20
C VAL A 181 -1.55 -6.47 -13.43
N LYS A 182 -2.02 -5.80 -14.49
CA LYS A 182 -1.18 -5.58 -15.68
C LYS A 182 0.07 -4.76 -15.36
N THR A 183 -0.09 -3.68 -14.61
CA THR A 183 1.03 -2.80 -14.23
C THR A 183 2.05 -3.57 -13.38
N ALA A 184 1.59 -4.42 -12.46
CA ALA A 184 2.44 -5.29 -11.65
C ALA A 184 3.15 -6.36 -12.50
N TYR A 185 2.44 -7.00 -13.43
CA TYR A 185 3.00 -8.01 -14.33
C TYR A 185 4.16 -7.45 -15.18
N ASP A 186 4.01 -6.24 -15.68
CA ASP A 186 5.05 -5.55 -16.46
C ASP A 186 6.28 -5.21 -15.62
N ARG A 187 6.17 -5.26 -14.29
CA ARG A 187 7.22 -4.93 -13.31
C ARG A 187 7.62 -6.12 -12.45
N ARG A 188 7.28 -7.33 -12.90
CA ARG A 188 7.40 -8.54 -12.10
C ARG A 188 8.81 -8.91 -11.66
N GLN A 189 9.84 -8.34 -12.30
CA GLN A 189 11.25 -8.54 -11.93
C GLN A 189 11.64 -7.79 -10.63
N ASN A 190 10.78 -6.91 -10.13
CA ASN A 190 11.00 -6.25 -8.84
C ASN A 190 10.47 -7.07 -7.65
N PHE A 191 9.74 -8.15 -7.91
CA PHE A 191 9.16 -9.03 -6.90
C PHE A 191 10.01 -10.28 -6.69
N THR A 192 9.80 -10.99 -5.58
CA THR A 192 10.33 -12.35 -5.36
C THR A 192 9.73 -13.36 -6.32
N ASP A 193 10.38 -14.52 -6.50
CA ASP A 193 9.83 -15.60 -7.32
C ASP A 193 8.43 -16.03 -6.90
N SER A 194 8.16 -16.12 -5.59
CA SER A 194 6.83 -16.45 -5.08
C SER A 194 5.80 -15.38 -5.47
N GLN A 195 6.12 -14.10 -5.27
CA GLN A 195 5.25 -12.98 -5.63
C GLN A 195 5.05 -12.89 -7.15
N THR A 196 6.11 -13.10 -7.95
CA THR A 196 6.06 -13.17 -9.41
C THR A 196 5.15 -14.31 -9.87
N GLY A 197 5.17 -15.46 -9.19
CA GLY A 197 4.22 -16.56 -9.41
C GLY A 197 2.77 -16.11 -9.25
N SER A 198 2.44 -15.46 -8.14
CA SER A 198 1.09 -14.91 -7.90
C SER A 198 0.69 -13.87 -8.95
N VAL A 199 1.58 -12.95 -9.31
CA VAL A 199 1.29 -11.91 -10.34
C VAL A 199 1.03 -12.53 -11.71
N ARG A 200 1.78 -13.57 -12.10
CA ARG A 200 1.55 -14.30 -13.37
C ARG A 200 0.19 -14.99 -13.38
N GLU A 201 -0.19 -15.59 -12.27
CA GLU A 201 -1.49 -16.24 -12.13
C GLU A 201 -2.64 -15.23 -12.22
N TRP A 202 -2.51 -14.08 -11.54
CA TRP A 202 -3.52 -13.01 -11.63
C TRP A 202 -3.63 -12.43 -13.06
N GLU A 203 -2.51 -12.30 -13.77
CA GLU A 203 -2.51 -11.87 -15.18
C GLU A 203 -3.21 -12.89 -16.08
N ARG A 204 -3.02 -14.19 -15.84
CA ARG A 204 -3.74 -15.26 -16.55
C ARG A 204 -5.24 -15.13 -16.33
N MET A 205 -5.69 -14.98 -15.07
CA MET A 205 -7.09 -14.77 -14.72
C MET A 205 -7.68 -13.54 -15.44
N ARG A 206 -6.97 -12.40 -15.43
CA ARG A 206 -7.36 -11.18 -16.14
C ARG A 206 -7.59 -11.41 -17.63
N MET A 207 -6.67 -12.12 -18.29
CA MET A 207 -6.73 -12.40 -19.72
C MET A 207 -7.89 -13.35 -20.06
N GLU A 208 -8.16 -14.34 -19.22
CA GLU A 208 -9.31 -15.25 -19.36
C GLU A 208 -10.64 -14.51 -19.23
N SER A 209 -10.80 -13.67 -18.19
CA SER A 209 -11.99 -12.83 -18.03
C SER A 209 -12.19 -11.87 -19.20
N SER A 210 -11.12 -11.24 -19.69
CA SER A 210 -11.18 -10.34 -20.85
C SER A 210 -11.59 -11.06 -22.13
N ARG A 211 -11.12 -12.30 -22.34
CA ARG A 211 -11.52 -13.14 -23.48
C ARG A 211 -12.97 -13.58 -23.39
N ALA A 212 -13.44 -13.97 -22.20
CA ALA A 212 -14.83 -14.35 -21.99
C ALA A 212 -15.78 -13.18 -22.28
N GLN A 213 -15.45 -11.97 -21.83
CA GLN A 213 -16.24 -10.76 -22.10
C GLN A 213 -16.32 -10.44 -23.60
N ARG A 214 -15.22 -10.57 -24.35
CA ARG A 214 -15.21 -10.34 -25.80
C ARG A 214 -16.10 -11.32 -26.57
N LYS A 215 -16.02 -12.61 -26.22
CA LYS A 215 -16.86 -13.65 -26.83
C LYS A 215 -18.35 -13.41 -26.55
N GLU A 216 -18.69 -12.92 -25.36
CA GLU A 216 -20.08 -12.61 -25.00
C GLU A 216 -20.60 -11.37 -25.75
N SER A 217 -19.79 -10.32 -25.90
CA SER A 217 -20.15 -9.16 -26.73
C SER A 217 -20.34 -9.51 -28.20
N GLU A 218 -19.51 -10.39 -28.75
CA GLU A 218 -19.64 -10.86 -30.14
C GLU A 218 -20.94 -11.65 -30.35
N ARG A 219 -21.33 -12.52 -29.40
CA ARG A 219 -22.59 -13.26 -29.46
C ARG A 219 -23.82 -12.36 -29.39
N THR A 220 -23.81 -11.38 -28.50
CA THR A 220 -24.95 -10.45 -28.34
C THR A 220 -25.10 -9.49 -29.52
N ASP A 221 -24.01 -9.09 -30.18
CA ASP A 221 -24.08 -8.30 -31.41
C ASP A 221 -24.57 -9.11 -32.62
N THR A 222 -24.26 -10.40 -32.68
CA THR A 222 -24.73 -11.28 -33.77
C THR A 222 -26.24 -11.52 -33.66
N SER A 223 -26.75 -11.74 -32.44
CA SER A 223 -28.18 -11.95 -32.18
C SER A 223 -29.06 -10.71 -32.36
N LYS A 224 -28.49 -9.49 -32.42
CA LYS A 224 -29.22 -8.24 -32.70
C LYS A 224 -29.30 -7.90 -34.19
N ARG A 225 -28.56 -8.62 -35.04
CA ARG A 225 -28.51 -8.41 -36.49
C ARG A 225 -29.37 -9.40 -37.29
N GLU A 226 -29.93 -10.41 -36.59
CA GLU A 226 -30.95 -11.34 -37.09
C GLU A 226 -32.36 -10.83 -36.71
#